data_AF-A0A1G5AVD6-F1
#
_entry.id   AF-A0A1G5AVD6-F1
#
_cell.length_a   1.000
_cell.length_b   1.000
_cell.length_c   1.000
_cell.angle_alpha   90.00
_cell.angle_beta   90.00
_cell.angle_gamma   90.00
#
_symmetry.space_group_name_H-M   'P 1'
#
loop_
_entity.id
_entity.type
_entity.pdbx_description
1 polymer ?
#
loop_
_entity_poly.entity_id
_entity_poly.type
_entity_poly.pdbx_seq_one_letter_code
_entity_poly.pdbx_strand_id
1 'polypeptide(L)'
;MDVGNINIYEAARKGDFELVKWIVEYSRASLNEFDEKHRTALFYAAISGHLEMFRYLVDRCGLDPLMGDDDLTTPWDIVHSRIKEIEGSKQPCSNEEFLNNLKEIEDYLEKKYGHKYEDYYRNPIRPGFFPDPSICRVGSDYYMVNSSFIFFPCIPISHSKDLVHWEIIGHAITNPKWALLDELEGGRGYWAPDITYYNGKFYIAATYRLNDSGPVYRRQIVVSSDKPEGPYSEPVFIDEDGIDPGLFNDDDGRRYMLLNRGARIFELDDTGTKKISDARLLYYGSNKRAPEGPHIYKKNGYYYLLQAEGGTGLGHRVTVARSRELFGVYEPCPYNPIMRQNDEEAAIQRCGHGDLVETPDGRWFMVYLCGRQIGNGYSILGRETALDPVTWTADGWPIVNNLKGPSCMQVKPFADADFTNQGKIESENTGKDTISPCGLPMDYMTPRGFYPGDVSFKGNKFYIRGSKAPLSSVDSRNIVLRRQDSFKFKYSAILKPLDLKEGQSAGITGYYDENTYLEFGIVKKDGMLYIYSNEHIGEDDNIFYGEKALKAEFCGIELVMTTDMLVRTLSYRLLPSSELTTFNTLSDVYYLCDEGYHIGKRFTGALVGMYAYGGKESLTAVFEFPLYVSL
;
A
#
# COMPACT_ATOMS: atom_id res chain seq x y z
N MET A 1 -17.09 31.24 37.61
CA MET A 1 -15.78 31.16 36.93
C MET A 1 -16.07 31.33 35.44
N ASP A 2 -15.23 32.02 34.69
CA ASP A 2 -15.35 31.98 33.22
C ASP A 2 -15.08 30.54 32.76
N VAL A 3 -15.97 30.02 31.91
CA VAL A 3 -15.97 28.60 31.50
C VAL A 3 -15.22 28.41 30.17
N GLY A 4 -14.39 29.37 29.79
CA GLY A 4 -13.55 29.31 28.59
C GLY A 4 -12.25 28.57 28.87
N ASN A 5 -11.93 27.58 28.02
CA ASN A 5 -10.63 26.91 27.92
C ASN A 5 -10.14 26.14 29.17
N ILE A 6 -11.04 25.44 29.87
CA ILE A 6 -10.60 24.25 30.62
C ILE A 6 -10.42 23.11 29.60
N ASN A 7 -9.17 22.85 29.21
CA ASN A 7 -8.83 21.82 28.23
C ASN A 7 -8.79 20.42 28.89
N ILE A 8 -9.64 19.50 28.41
CA ILE A 8 -9.73 18.12 28.94
C ILE A 8 -8.45 17.31 28.73
N TYR A 9 -7.74 17.53 27.62
CA TYR A 9 -6.47 16.87 27.32
C TYR A 9 -5.41 17.23 28.37
N GLU A 10 -5.39 18.49 28.81
CA GLU A 10 -4.45 18.97 29.84
C GLU A 10 -4.79 18.45 31.25
N ALA A 11 -6.07 18.32 31.58
CA ALA A 11 -6.50 17.69 32.82
C ALA A 11 -6.14 16.20 32.84
N ALA A 12 -6.41 15.48 31.75
CA ALA A 12 -6.06 14.07 31.60
C ALA A 12 -4.53 13.84 31.61
N ARG A 13 -3.76 14.71 30.96
CA ARG A 13 -2.27 14.65 30.94
C ARG A 13 -1.65 14.81 32.33
N LYS A 14 -2.34 15.51 33.23
CA LYS A 14 -1.94 15.72 34.63
C LYS A 14 -2.43 14.64 35.60
N GLY A 15 -3.31 13.73 35.15
CA GLY A 15 -3.98 12.79 36.04
C GLY A 15 -5.04 13.43 36.94
N ASP A 16 -5.57 14.62 36.58
CA ASP A 16 -6.60 15.30 37.37
C ASP A 16 -7.98 14.69 37.07
N PHE A 17 -8.23 13.51 37.66
CA PHE A 17 -9.43 12.72 37.40
C PHE A 17 -10.72 13.46 37.79
N GLU A 18 -10.75 14.15 38.93
CA GLU A 18 -11.95 14.89 39.34
C GLU A 18 -12.24 16.07 38.40
N LEU A 19 -11.21 16.74 37.86
CA LEU A 19 -11.42 17.77 36.82
C LEU A 19 -11.89 17.15 35.49
N VAL A 20 -11.28 16.06 35.02
CA VAL A 20 -11.73 15.36 33.79
C VAL A 20 -13.18 14.91 33.93
N LYS A 21 -13.52 14.27 35.05
CA LYS A 21 -14.88 13.83 35.37
C LYS A 21 -15.85 15.02 35.47
N TRP A 22 -15.46 16.13 36.08
CA TRP A 22 -16.29 17.33 36.12
C TRP A 22 -16.55 17.91 34.72
N ILE A 23 -15.55 17.91 33.84
CA ILE A 23 -15.71 18.32 32.44
C ILE A 23 -16.74 17.41 31.75
N VAL A 24 -16.65 16.09 31.93
CA VAL A 24 -17.58 15.13 31.33
C VAL A 24 -19.01 15.25 31.88
N GLU A 25 -19.18 15.40 33.20
CA GLU A 25 -20.49 15.33 33.86
C GLU A 25 -21.23 16.68 33.91
N TYR A 26 -20.51 17.81 33.85
CA TYR A 26 -21.09 19.14 34.13
C TYR A 26 -20.74 20.26 33.13
N SER A 27 -19.89 20.01 32.12
CA SER A 27 -19.56 21.02 31.10
C SER A 27 -20.38 20.85 29.80
N ARG A 28 -19.90 21.44 28.69
CA ARG A 28 -20.43 21.24 27.32
C ARG A 28 -19.38 20.67 26.36
N ALA A 29 -18.25 20.19 26.86
CA ALA A 29 -17.21 19.59 26.03
C ALA A 29 -17.73 18.34 25.31
N SER A 30 -17.40 18.19 24.02
CA SER A 30 -17.57 16.92 23.33
C SER A 30 -16.47 15.95 23.74
N LEU A 31 -16.78 14.65 23.77
CA LEU A 31 -15.78 13.59 23.83
C LEU A 31 -15.48 12.97 22.45
N ASN A 32 -16.16 13.46 21.42
CA ASN A 32 -15.90 13.15 20.01
C ASN A 32 -15.09 14.28 19.34
N GLU A 33 -14.44 15.14 20.14
CA GLU A 33 -13.45 16.12 19.67
C GLU A 33 -12.05 15.50 19.82
N PHE A 34 -11.15 15.89 18.92
CA PHE A 34 -9.74 15.48 18.91
C PHE A 34 -8.82 16.69 19.13
N ASP A 35 -7.51 16.46 19.22
CA ASP A 35 -6.48 17.50 19.17
C ASP A 35 -5.87 17.64 17.75
N GLU A 36 -4.82 18.45 17.64
CA GLU A 36 -4.04 18.67 16.40
C GLU A 36 -3.25 17.45 15.88
N LYS A 37 -3.40 16.28 16.52
CA LYS A 37 -2.84 14.99 16.12
C LYS A 37 -3.90 13.89 15.99
N HIS A 38 -5.19 14.25 15.94
CA HIS A 38 -6.33 13.32 15.96
C HIS A 38 -6.42 12.47 17.27
N ARG A 39 -5.97 13.01 18.41
CA ARG A 39 -5.99 12.31 19.72
C ARG A 39 -7.17 12.72 20.59
N THR A 40 -7.80 11.72 21.23
CA THR A 40 -8.82 11.94 22.25
C THR A 40 -8.21 12.10 23.66
N ALA A 41 -9.02 12.47 24.65
CA ALA A 41 -8.60 12.52 26.06
C ALA A 41 -8.04 11.19 26.61
N LEU A 42 -8.36 10.05 25.97
CA LEU A 42 -7.87 8.73 26.38
C LEU A 42 -6.35 8.56 26.17
N PHE A 43 -5.78 9.17 25.13
CA PHE A 43 -4.34 9.22 24.90
C PHE A 43 -3.61 9.87 26.08
N TYR A 44 -4.17 10.97 26.58
CA TYR A 44 -3.62 11.72 27.69
C TYR A 44 -3.80 11.00 29.04
N ALA A 45 -4.85 10.19 29.19
CA ALA A 45 -5.00 9.27 30.31
C ALA A 45 -3.97 8.11 30.28
N ALA A 46 -3.63 7.60 29.09
CA ALA A 46 -2.54 6.63 28.94
C ALA A 46 -1.18 7.24 29.33
N ILE A 47 -0.88 8.45 28.85
CA ILE A 47 0.36 9.18 29.17
C ILE A 47 0.50 9.43 30.69
N SER A 48 -0.60 9.75 31.39
CA SER A 48 -0.58 10.00 32.84
C SER A 48 -0.60 8.73 33.70
N GLY A 49 -0.86 7.56 33.12
CA GLY A 49 -0.92 6.28 33.83
C GLY A 49 -2.03 6.20 34.89
N HIS A 50 -3.02 7.10 34.88
CA HIS A 50 -4.02 7.18 35.94
C HIS A 50 -5.17 6.18 35.72
N LEU A 51 -5.02 4.96 36.24
CA LEU A 51 -5.94 3.81 36.08
C LEU A 51 -7.43 4.17 36.11
N GLU A 52 -7.95 4.73 37.20
CA GLU A 52 -9.40 4.97 37.35
C GLU A 52 -9.97 5.98 36.33
N MET A 53 -9.15 6.91 35.86
CA MET A 53 -9.53 7.89 34.84
C MET A 53 -9.51 7.25 33.44
N PHE A 54 -8.51 6.43 33.14
CA PHE A 54 -8.45 5.63 31.92
C PHE A 54 -9.68 4.71 31.84
N ARG A 55 -9.97 3.96 32.91
CA ARG A 55 -11.15 3.10 33.03
C ARG A 55 -12.45 3.88 32.93
N TYR A 56 -12.56 5.07 33.53
CA TYR A 56 -13.74 5.93 33.37
C TYR A 56 -13.98 6.32 31.90
N LEU A 57 -12.94 6.77 31.19
CA LEU A 57 -13.05 7.13 29.78
C LEU A 57 -13.43 5.92 28.89
N VAL A 58 -12.94 4.72 29.20
CA VAL A 58 -13.17 3.49 28.40
C VAL A 58 -14.45 2.74 28.78
N ASP A 59 -14.92 2.80 30.03
CA ASP A 59 -16.15 2.10 30.51
C ASP A 59 -17.38 3.01 30.64
N ARG A 60 -17.21 4.32 30.85
CA ARG A 60 -18.32 5.29 31.02
C ARG A 60 -18.51 6.20 29.82
N CYS A 61 -17.41 6.67 29.22
CA CYS A 61 -17.48 7.54 28.04
C CYS A 61 -17.45 6.76 26.71
N GLY A 62 -16.95 5.53 26.71
CA GLY A 62 -16.90 4.67 25.53
C GLY A 62 -15.80 5.01 24.52
N LEU A 63 -14.75 5.73 24.95
CA LEU A 63 -13.58 5.99 24.10
C LEU A 63 -12.83 4.69 23.81
N ASP A 64 -12.39 4.51 22.56
CA ASP A 64 -11.81 3.26 22.09
C ASP A 64 -10.25 3.27 22.23
N PRO A 65 -9.66 2.43 23.08
CA PRO A 65 -8.21 2.31 23.24
C PRO A 65 -7.51 1.65 22.06
N LEU A 66 -8.24 1.15 21.06
CA LEU A 66 -7.72 0.58 19.80
C LEU A 66 -7.69 1.60 18.65
N MET A 67 -8.20 2.82 18.87
CA MET A 67 -8.19 3.90 17.89
C MET A 67 -6.79 4.49 17.75
N GLY A 68 -6.33 4.69 16.52
CA GLY A 68 -5.05 5.32 16.21
C GLY A 68 -5.16 6.84 16.09
N ASP A 69 -4.06 7.53 16.37
CA ASP A 69 -3.83 8.93 16.01
C ASP A 69 -3.25 9.06 14.59
N ASP A 70 -2.82 10.27 14.20
CA ASP A 70 -2.16 10.53 12.90
C ASP A 70 -0.93 9.64 12.62
N ASP A 71 -0.20 9.29 13.68
CA ASP A 71 0.99 8.43 13.62
C ASP A 71 0.61 6.92 13.71
N LEU A 72 -0.68 6.58 13.71
CA LEU A 72 -1.27 5.26 14.00
C LEU A 72 -0.86 4.64 15.34
N THR A 73 -0.52 5.49 16.30
CA THR A 73 -0.30 5.11 17.69
C THR A 73 -1.66 5.04 18.41
N THR A 74 -1.91 3.99 19.20
CA THR A 74 -3.12 3.86 20.04
C THR A 74 -2.86 4.20 21.50
N PRO A 75 -3.90 4.48 22.32
CA PRO A 75 -3.75 4.60 23.77
C PRO A 75 -3.15 3.36 24.45
N TRP A 76 -3.37 2.15 23.93
CA TRP A 76 -2.72 0.94 24.46
C TRP A 76 -1.21 0.94 24.14
N ASP A 77 -0.82 1.37 22.93
CA ASP A 77 0.60 1.44 22.54
C ASP A 77 1.39 2.34 23.47
N ILE A 78 0.79 3.46 23.89
CA ILE A 78 1.38 4.39 24.86
C ILE A 78 1.63 3.69 26.21
N VAL A 79 0.66 2.91 26.71
CA VAL A 79 0.83 2.14 27.96
C VAL A 79 1.93 1.10 27.80
N HIS A 80 1.83 0.29 26.75
CA HIS A 80 2.69 -0.87 26.50
C HIS A 80 4.15 -0.50 26.22
N SER A 81 4.37 0.49 25.35
CA SER A 81 5.71 1.03 25.07
C SER A 81 6.32 1.62 26.34
N ARG A 82 5.55 2.35 27.16
CA ARG A 82 6.02 2.97 28.38
C ARG A 82 6.41 1.96 29.47
N ILE A 83 5.71 0.82 29.55
CA ILE A 83 6.12 -0.31 30.40
C ILE A 83 7.49 -0.82 29.93
N LYS A 84 7.63 -1.15 28.63
CA LYS A 84 8.89 -1.68 28.06
C LYS A 84 10.07 -0.69 28.16
N GLU A 85 9.83 0.61 28.04
CA GLU A 85 10.85 1.65 28.29
C GLU A 85 11.36 1.63 29.74
N ILE A 86 10.45 1.59 30.72
CA ILE A 86 10.81 1.65 32.14
C ILE A 86 11.54 0.38 32.57
N GLU A 87 11.04 -0.80 32.18
CA GLU A 87 11.67 -2.09 32.50
C GLU A 87 13.01 -2.31 31.78
N GLY A 88 13.19 -1.76 30.58
CA GLY A 88 14.47 -1.75 29.88
C GLY A 88 15.51 -0.80 30.49
N SER A 89 15.08 0.16 31.30
CA SER A 89 15.97 1.18 31.88
C SER A 89 16.76 0.64 33.08
N LYS A 90 18.10 0.80 33.05
CA LYS A 90 19.00 0.32 34.11
C LYS A 90 19.11 1.29 35.31
N GLN A 91 18.15 2.18 35.50
CA GLN A 91 18.11 3.10 36.64
C GLN A 91 17.20 2.54 37.75
N PRO A 92 17.56 2.66 39.03
CA PRO A 92 16.66 2.29 40.11
C PRO A 92 15.40 3.16 40.04
N CYS A 93 14.24 2.53 39.88
CA CYS A 93 13.01 3.23 39.51
C CYS A 93 12.51 4.13 40.66
N SER A 94 12.45 5.44 40.42
CA SER A 94 11.80 6.39 41.34
C SER A 94 10.29 6.48 41.14
N ASN A 95 9.68 5.50 40.46
CA ASN A 95 8.33 5.59 39.90
C ASN A 95 7.63 4.20 39.84
N GLU A 96 7.89 3.34 40.82
CA GLU A 96 7.35 1.98 40.91
C GLU A 96 5.80 1.96 40.91
N GLU A 97 5.17 2.91 41.61
CA GLU A 97 3.71 3.11 41.60
C GLU A 97 3.16 3.41 40.19
N PHE A 98 3.86 4.26 39.41
CA PHE A 98 3.47 4.58 38.04
C PHE A 98 3.61 3.36 37.10
N LEU A 99 4.66 2.55 37.26
CA LEU A 99 4.82 1.30 36.51
C LEU A 99 3.72 0.28 36.85
N ASN A 100 3.36 0.17 38.14
CA ASN A 100 2.27 -0.71 38.57
C ASN A 100 0.92 -0.25 38.01
N ASN A 101 0.62 1.07 38.06
CA ASN A 101 -0.61 1.61 37.48
C ASN A 101 -0.70 1.38 35.96
N LEU A 102 0.41 1.50 35.21
CA LEU A 102 0.44 1.16 33.79
C LEU A 102 0.16 -0.32 33.54
N LYS A 103 0.74 -1.21 34.35
CA LYS A 103 0.46 -2.66 34.27
C LYS A 103 -0.98 -2.99 34.62
N GLU A 104 -1.59 -2.32 35.60
CA GLU A 104 -3.01 -2.47 35.91
C GLU A 104 -3.93 -1.93 34.78
N ILE A 105 -3.48 -0.95 34.00
CA ILE A 105 -4.18 -0.51 32.76
C ILE A 105 -4.03 -1.59 31.67
N GLU A 106 -2.86 -2.19 31.50
CA GLU A 106 -2.62 -3.26 30.54
C GLU A 106 -3.43 -4.53 30.89
N ASP A 107 -3.38 -5.01 32.14
CA ASP A 107 -4.20 -6.11 32.65
C ASP A 107 -5.70 -5.83 32.48
N TYR A 108 -6.14 -4.57 32.67
CA TYR A 108 -7.51 -4.15 32.43
C TYR A 108 -7.89 -4.25 30.94
N LEU A 109 -7.00 -3.84 30.03
CA LEU A 109 -7.22 -3.93 28.58
C LEU A 109 -7.21 -5.39 28.10
N GLU A 110 -6.22 -6.20 28.51
CA GLU A 110 -6.19 -7.64 28.19
C GLU A 110 -7.49 -8.33 28.62
N LYS A 111 -7.96 -8.02 29.84
CA LYS A 111 -9.19 -8.58 30.40
C LYS A 111 -10.46 -8.04 29.75
N LYS A 112 -10.49 -6.78 29.28
CA LYS A 112 -11.66 -6.17 28.64
C LYS A 112 -11.85 -6.68 27.21
N TYR A 113 -10.76 -6.87 26.47
CA TYR A 113 -10.82 -7.30 25.07
C TYR A 113 -10.60 -8.81 24.88
N GLY A 114 -10.10 -9.53 25.88
CA GLY A 114 -9.90 -10.98 25.87
C GLY A 114 -8.62 -11.45 25.17
N HIS A 115 -7.71 -10.51 24.88
CA HIS A 115 -6.53 -10.69 24.04
C HIS A 115 -5.35 -9.90 24.60
N LYS A 116 -4.14 -10.43 24.51
CA LYS A 116 -2.90 -9.74 24.92
C LYS A 116 -2.54 -8.63 23.94
N TYR A 117 -1.70 -7.66 24.33
CA TYR A 117 -1.18 -6.68 23.38
C TYR A 117 -0.47 -7.36 22.20
N GLU A 118 0.33 -8.40 22.47
CA GLU A 118 0.97 -9.24 21.46
C GLU A 118 0.00 -10.07 20.60
N ASP A 119 -1.30 -10.14 20.89
CA ASP A 119 -2.32 -10.83 20.07
C ASP A 119 -2.91 -9.96 18.95
N TYR A 120 -2.42 -8.72 18.78
CA TYR A 120 -2.92 -7.77 17.77
C TYR A 120 -1.99 -7.63 16.55
N TYR A 121 -2.56 -7.15 15.44
CA TYR A 121 -1.87 -6.66 14.25
C TYR A 121 -2.26 -5.22 13.93
N ARG A 122 -1.58 -4.61 12.94
CA ARG A 122 -1.82 -3.24 12.47
C ARG A 122 -2.19 -3.19 11.00
N ASN A 123 -3.02 -2.21 10.65
CA ASN A 123 -3.24 -1.81 9.25
C ASN A 123 -2.37 -0.59 8.89
N PRO A 124 -1.97 -0.44 7.61
CA PRO A 124 -2.20 -1.38 6.49
C PRO A 124 -1.29 -2.61 6.59
N ILE A 125 -1.84 -3.81 6.36
CA ILE A 125 -1.08 -5.08 6.32
C ILE A 125 -0.07 -5.15 5.16
N ARG A 126 -0.26 -4.36 4.10
CA ARG A 126 0.77 -4.11 3.07
C ARG A 126 0.85 -2.60 2.79
N PRO A 127 1.81 -1.89 3.39
CA PRO A 127 2.03 -0.47 3.15
C PRO A 127 2.76 -0.21 1.83
N GLY A 128 2.65 1.02 1.32
CA GLY A 128 3.09 1.36 -0.04
C GLY A 128 2.11 0.89 -1.12
N PHE A 129 2.52 1.05 -2.38
CA PHE A 129 1.74 0.80 -3.60
C PHE A 129 1.26 -0.68 -3.75
N PHE A 130 0.21 -1.04 -3.02
CA PHE A 130 -0.52 -2.32 -3.08
C PHE A 130 -2.03 -2.06 -3.07
N PRO A 131 -2.59 -1.53 -4.18
CA PRO A 131 -4.01 -1.26 -4.31
C PRO A 131 -4.80 -2.45 -4.85
N ASP A 132 -6.13 -2.28 -4.87
CA ASP A 132 -7.08 -3.15 -5.56
C ASP A 132 -6.85 -4.65 -5.22
N PRO A 133 -6.84 -5.04 -3.93
CA PRO A 133 -6.51 -6.40 -3.51
C PRO A 133 -7.63 -7.40 -3.80
N SER A 134 -7.31 -8.46 -4.56
CA SER A 134 -8.13 -9.67 -4.65
C SER A 134 -7.41 -10.87 -4.04
N ILE A 135 -8.13 -11.73 -3.34
CA ILE A 135 -7.61 -12.80 -2.48
C ILE A 135 -8.31 -14.14 -2.73
N CYS A 136 -7.53 -15.22 -2.74
CA CYS A 136 -8.07 -16.58 -2.66
C CYS A 136 -7.34 -17.43 -1.61
N ARG A 137 -7.96 -18.54 -1.18
CA ARG A 137 -7.36 -19.53 -0.29
C ARG A 137 -7.34 -20.91 -0.95
N VAL A 138 -6.22 -21.61 -0.82
CA VAL A 138 -6.08 -23.03 -1.18
C VAL A 138 -5.61 -23.80 0.05
N GLY A 139 -6.50 -24.60 0.64
CA GLY A 139 -6.19 -25.31 1.89
C GLY A 139 -5.98 -24.34 3.06
N SER A 140 -4.75 -24.27 3.57
CA SER A 140 -4.28 -23.37 4.63
C SER A 140 -3.67 -22.06 4.13
N ASP A 141 -3.45 -21.94 2.82
CA ASP A 141 -2.55 -20.95 2.24
C ASP A 141 -3.33 -19.90 1.44
N TYR A 142 -2.97 -18.63 1.62
CA TYR A 142 -3.67 -17.48 1.05
C TYR A 142 -2.81 -16.82 -0.03
N TYR A 143 -3.44 -16.41 -1.13
CA TYR A 143 -2.78 -15.76 -2.26
C TYR A 143 -3.52 -14.49 -2.63
N MET A 144 -2.79 -13.39 -2.80
CA MET A 144 -3.36 -12.08 -3.07
C MET A 144 -2.64 -11.40 -4.24
N VAL A 145 -3.40 -10.71 -5.07
CA VAL A 145 -2.93 -9.92 -6.22
C VAL A 145 -3.30 -8.45 -6.05
N ASN A 146 -2.49 -7.56 -6.62
CA ASN A 146 -2.69 -6.11 -6.62
C ASN A 146 -2.44 -5.53 -8.02
N SER A 147 -3.06 -4.39 -8.36
CA SER A 147 -2.79 -3.69 -9.64
C SER A 147 -1.31 -3.31 -9.76
N SER A 148 -0.71 -3.50 -10.94
CA SER A 148 0.65 -3.04 -11.23
C SER A 148 0.72 -1.83 -12.16
N PHE A 149 -0.39 -1.43 -12.78
CA PHE A 149 -0.45 -0.34 -13.77
C PHE A 149 0.62 -0.53 -14.86
N ILE A 150 1.47 0.49 -15.08
CA ILE A 150 2.58 0.45 -16.05
C ILE A 150 3.85 -0.22 -15.50
N PHE A 151 3.85 -0.83 -14.32
CA PHE A 151 5.04 -1.49 -13.78
C PHE A 151 5.16 -2.95 -14.21
N PHE A 152 6.40 -3.36 -14.50
CA PHE A 152 6.80 -4.68 -14.94
C PHE A 152 7.91 -5.24 -14.02
N PRO A 153 7.87 -6.53 -13.60
CA PRO A 153 6.90 -7.56 -13.93
C PRO A 153 5.49 -7.24 -13.40
N CYS A 154 4.45 -7.66 -14.13
CA CYS A 154 3.08 -7.17 -13.92
C CYS A 154 2.27 -8.08 -13.01
N ILE A 155 1.36 -7.46 -12.25
CA ILE A 155 0.48 -8.06 -11.24
C ILE A 155 1.28 -8.91 -10.24
N PRO A 156 1.86 -8.31 -9.17
CA PRO A 156 2.55 -9.07 -8.13
C PRO A 156 1.60 -10.04 -7.43
N ILE A 157 2.10 -11.22 -7.13
CA ILE A 157 1.38 -12.30 -6.47
C ILE A 157 2.04 -12.51 -5.11
N SER A 158 1.27 -12.28 -4.05
CA SER A 158 1.72 -12.40 -2.67
C SER A 158 1.14 -13.64 -2.01
N HIS A 159 1.88 -14.23 -1.07
CA HIS A 159 1.45 -15.40 -0.27
C HIS A 159 1.46 -15.09 1.22
N SER A 160 0.51 -15.70 1.95
CA SER A 160 0.43 -15.67 3.41
C SER A 160 -0.11 -16.99 3.97
N LYS A 161 0.12 -17.22 5.27
CA LYS A 161 -0.52 -18.26 6.08
C LYS A 161 -1.37 -17.73 7.23
N ASP A 162 -1.29 -16.44 7.53
CA ASP A 162 -1.94 -15.81 8.69
C ASP A 162 -2.79 -14.57 8.34
N LEU A 163 -2.89 -14.23 7.05
CA LEU A 163 -3.52 -13.02 6.47
C LEU A 163 -2.84 -11.68 6.81
N VAL A 164 -1.79 -11.65 7.64
CA VAL A 164 -1.12 -10.40 8.06
C VAL A 164 0.28 -10.28 7.48
N HIS A 165 1.09 -11.33 7.53
CA HIS A 165 2.41 -11.36 6.89
C HIS A 165 2.28 -11.81 5.44
N TRP A 166 2.90 -11.08 4.51
CA TRP A 166 2.76 -11.34 3.07
C TRP A 166 4.08 -11.15 2.29
N GLU A 167 4.58 -12.20 1.64
CA GLU A 167 5.76 -12.16 0.76
C GLU A 167 5.34 -12.15 -0.72
N ILE A 168 6.05 -11.40 -1.60
CA ILE A 168 5.85 -11.49 -3.06
C ILE A 168 6.55 -12.75 -3.58
N ILE A 169 5.78 -13.78 -3.94
CA ILE A 169 6.29 -15.07 -4.42
C ILE A 169 6.42 -15.14 -5.95
N GLY A 170 5.73 -14.26 -6.68
CA GLY A 170 5.69 -14.32 -8.14
C GLY A 170 4.97 -13.13 -8.76
N HIS A 171 4.80 -13.18 -10.08
CA HIS A 171 4.13 -12.14 -10.87
C HIS A 171 3.38 -12.79 -12.03
N ALA A 172 2.20 -12.29 -12.38
CA ALA A 172 1.37 -12.88 -13.43
C ALA A 172 1.98 -12.73 -14.83
N ILE A 173 2.73 -11.64 -15.10
CA ILE A 173 3.39 -11.44 -16.40
C ILE A 173 4.86 -11.06 -16.21
N THR A 174 5.74 -12.00 -16.52
CA THR A 174 7.20 -11.91 -16.38
C THR A 174 7.96 -11.91 -17.71
N ASN A 175 7.26 -12.10 -18.83
CA ASN A 175 7.81 -11.95 -20.18
C ASN A 175 7.51 -10.52 -20.69
N PRO A 176 8.52 -9.69 -21.01
CA PRO A 176 8.28 -8.30 -21.42
C PRO A 176 7.46 -8.20 -22.72
N LYS A 177 7.51 -9.21 -23.60
CA LYS A 177 6.69 -9.27 -24.82
C LYS A 177 5.20 -9.49 -24.55
N TRP A 178 4.84 -10.01 -23.39
CA TRP A 178 3.45 -10.24 -22.97
C TRP A 178 2.90 -9.09 -22.13
N ALA A 179 3.77 -8.22 -21.59
CA ALA A 179 3.38 -7.08 -20.77
C ALA A 179 2.69 -5.97 -21.59
N LEU A 180 3.11 -5.75 -22.83
CA LEU A 180 2.45 -4.84 -23.78
C LEU A 180 2.25 -3.41 -23.23
N LEU A 181 3.19 -2.94 -22.40
CA LEU A 181 3.12 -1.65 -21.70
C LEU A 181 3.80 -0.49 -22.45
N ASP A 182 4.44 -0.75 -23.59
CA ASP A 182 5.47 0.12 -24.16
C ASP A 182 5.05 1.56 -24.45
N GLU A 183 3.84 1.77 -24.97
CA GLU A 183 3.33 3.10 -25.33
C GLU A 183 2.49 3.75 -24.21
N LEU A 184 2.29 3.07 -23.07
CA LEU A 184 1.23 3.42 -22.12
C LEU A 184 1.64 4.56 -21.16
N GLU A 185 0.77 5.53 -20.98
CA GLU A 185 0.89 6.65 -20.02
C GLU A 185 0.82 6.20 -18.56
N GLY A 186 1.24 7.08 -17.64
CA GLY A 186 0.99 7.00 -16.21
C GLY A 186 -0.44 6.53 -15.86
N GLY A 187 -0.51 5.63 -14.87
CA GLY A 187 -1.75 5.01 -14.39
C GLY A 187 -2.57 4.25 -15.44
N ARG A 188 -2.01 3.89 -16.60
CA ARG A 188 -2.59 2.89 -17.52
C ARG A 188 -1.98 1.50 -17.26
N GLY A 189 -2.05 0.57 -18.20
CA GLY A 189 -1.56 -0.80 -18.01
C GLY A 189 -2.54 -1.67 -17.20
N TYR A 190 -2.05 -2.48 -16.26
CA TYR A 190 -2.88 -3.44 -15.53
C TYR A 190 -3.55 -2.84 -14.29
N TRP A 191 -4.86 -2.56 -14.43
CA TRP A 191 -5.75 -2.14 -13.33
C TRP A 191 -6.23 -3.38 -12.54
N ALA A 192 -7.24 -3.19 -11.67
CA ALA A 192 -7.73 -4.16 -10.69
C ALA A 192 -7.72 -5.61 -11.19
N PRO A 193 -6.91 -6.48 -10.55
CA PRO A 193 -6.90 -7.91 -10.82
C PRO A 193 -7.86 -8.69 -9.91
N ASP A 194 -8.27 -9.86 -10.37
CA ASP A 194 -9.02 -10.86 -9.60
C ASP A 194 -8.25 -12.19 -9.65
N ILE A 195 -8.14 -12.90 -8.52
CA ILE A 195 -7.50 -14.23 -8.45
C ILE A 195 -8.48 -15.29 -7.94
N THR A 196 -8.68 -16.36 -8.71
CA THR A 196 -9.46 -17.53 -8.29
C THR A 196 -8.69 -18.83 -8.47
N TYR A 197 -8.92 -19.78 -7.55
CA TYR A 197 -8.45 -21.16 -7.69
C TYR A 197 -9.63 -22.06 -8.08
N TYR A 198 -9.52 -22.73 -9.23
CA TYR A 198 -10.60 -23.54 -9.80
C TYR A 198 -10.04 -24.77 -10.52
N ASN A 199 -10.64 -25.94 -10.27
CA ASN A 199 -10.28 -27.23 -10.89
C ASN A 199 -8.77 -27.52 -10.96
N GLY A 200 -8.03 -27.21 -9.89
CA GLY A 200 -6.59 -27.47 -9.76
C GLY A 200 -5.67 -26.32 -10.21
N LYS A 201 -6.21 -25.27 -10.82
CA LYS A 201 -5.44 -24.15 -11.40
C LYS A 201 -5.76 -22.81 -10.75
N PHE A 202 -4.77 -21.93 -10.71
CA PHE A 202 -4.95 -20.50 -10.47
C PHE A 202 -5.32 -19.80 -11.78
N TYR A 203 -6.28 -18.90 -11.72
CA TYR A 203 -6.67 -17.98 -12.79
C TYR A 203 -6.52 -16.56 -12.25
N ILE A 204 -5.87 -15.70 -13.03
CA ILE A 204 -5.83 -14.26 -12.77
C ILE A 204 -6.49 -13.55 -13.95
N ALA A 205 -7.51 -12.74 -13.67
CA ALA A 205 -8.04 -11.76 -14.61
C ALA A 205 -7.57 -10.35 -14.22
N ALA A 206 -7.47 -9.44 -15.19
CA ALA A 206 -7.22 -8.02 -14.93
C ALA A 206 -7.66 -7.15 -16.11
N THR A 207 -8.01 -5.89 -15.86
CA THR A 207 -8.21 -4.93 -16.96
C THR A 207 -6.86 -4.47 -17.51
N TYR A 208 -6.64 -4.72 -18.79
CA TYR A 208 -5.61 -4.07 -19.59
C TYR A 208 -6.15 -2.74 -20.11
N ARG A 209 -5.66 -1.65 -19.53
CA ARG A 209 -6.02 -0.26 -19.84
C ARG A 209 -5.03 0.34 -20.85
N LEU A 210 -5.56 0.72 -22.01
CA LEU A 210 -4.85 1.47 -23.05
C LEU A 210 -4.90 2.98 -22.77
N ASN A 211 -4.12 3.76 -23.53
CA ASN A 211 -4.20 5.23 -23.56
C ASN A 211 -5.55 5.70 -24.14
N ASP A 212 -5.86 6.98 -23.95
CA ASP A 212 -7.13 7.57 -24.38
C ASP A 212 -7.11 8.12 -25.83
N SER A 213 -6.32 7.48 -26.69
CA SER A 213 -6.06 7.88 -28.09
C SER A 213 -6.69 6.97 -29.16
N GLY A 214 -7.01 5.71 -28.83
CA GLY A 214 -7.56 4.71 -29.76
C GLY A 214 -9.07 4.46 -29.60
N PRO A 215 -9.73 3.74 -30.52
CA PRO A 215 -11.16 3.40 -30.41
C PRO A 215 -11.45 2.35 -29.33
N VAL A 216 -10.43 1.62 -28.87
CA VAL A 216 -10.51 0.65 -27.76
C VAL A 216 -9.63 1.16 -26.63
N TYR A 217 -10.24 1.40 -25.47
CA TYR A 217 -9.59 2.00 -24.29
C TYR A 217 -9.27 0.97 -23.20
N ARG A 218 -9.98 -0.15 -23.21
CA ARG A 218 -10.02 -1.18 -22.15
C ARG A 218 -10.27 -2.53 -22.79
N ARG A 219 -9.57 -3.56 -22.32
CA ARG A 219 -9.78 -4.98 -22.63
C ARG A 219 -9.55 -5.77 -21.34
N GLN A 220 -10.12 -6.95 -21.21
CA GLN A 220 -9.81 -7.82 -20.07
C GLN A 220 -8.76 -8.84 -20.50
N ILE A 221 -7.82 -9.18 -19.63
CA ILE A 221 -6.95 -10.35 -19.80
C ILE A 221 -7.39 -11.49 -18.88
N VAL A 222 -7.07 -12.72 -19.29
CA VAL A 222 -7.03 -13.89 -18.41
C VAL A 222 -5.71 -14.61 -18.62
N VAL A 223 -5.04 -14.98 -17.52
CA VAL A 223 -3.90 -15.90 -17.49
C VAL A 223 -4.17 -17.02 -16.48
N SER A 224 -3.51 -18.17 -16.64
CA SER A 224 -3.63 -19.29 -15.69
C SER A 224 -2.32 -20.03 -15.43
N SER A 225 -2.24 -20.70 -14.29
CA SER A 225 -1.11 -21.56 -13.90
C SER A 225 -1.54 -22.73 -13.01
N ASP A 226 -0.72 -23.78 -12.97
CA ASP A 226 -0.83 -24.89 -11.99
C ASP A 226 -0.17 -24.55 -10.64
N LYS A 227 0.42 -23.36 -10.51
CA LYS A 227 1.23 -22.89 -9.38
C LYS A 227 0.90 -21.44 -9.03
N PRO A 228 0.84 -21.04 -7.75
CA PRO A 228 0.55 -19.67 -7.38
C PRO A 228 1.67 -18.72 -7.83
N GLU A 229 2.94 -19.11 -7.72
CA GLU A 229 4.10 -18.32 -8.17
C GLU A 229 4.26 -18.26 -9.71
N GLY A 230 3.51 -19.11 -10.43
CA GLY A 230 3.62 -19.27 -11.87
C GLY A 230 4.68 -20.31 -12.31
N PRO A 231 5.19 -20.22 -13.55
CA PRO A 231 4.83 -19.23 -14.58
C PRO A 231 3.37 -19.36 -15.01
N TYR A 232 2.77 -18.23 -15.39
CA TYR A 232 1.43 -18.17 -15.96
C TYR A 232 1.47 -18.26 -17.50
N SER A 233 0.33 -18.57 -18.10
CA SER A 233 0.13 -18.58 -19.55
C SER A 233 0.35 -17.22 -20.19
N GLU A 234 0.51 -17.18 -21.51
CA GLU A 234 0.36 -15.97 -22.30
C GLU A 234 -1.05 -15.35 -22.07
N PRO A 235 -1.19 -14.01 -21.95
CA PRO A 235 -2.49 -13.37 -21.74
C PRO A 235 -3.46 -13.59 -22.89
N VAL A 236 -4.61 -14.21 -22.59
CA VAL A 236 -5.75 -14.25 -23.52
C VAL A 236 -6.59 -13.01 -23.30
N PHE A 237 -6.97 -12.34 -24.39
CA PHE A 237 -7.76 -11.10 -24.34
C PHE A 237 -9.25 -11.35 -24.58
N ILE A 238 -10.09 -10.71 -23.75
CA ILE A 238 -11.54 -10.65 -23.91
C ILE A 238 -11.93 -9.20 -24.23
N ASP A 239 -12.50 -9.01 -25.43
CA ASP A 239 -12.98 -7.73 -25.93
C ASP A 239 -14.38 -7.39 -25.40
N GLU A 240 -14.46 -7.02 -24.11
CA GLU A 240 -15.64 -6.43 -23.47
C GLU A 240 -15.24 -5.13 -22.76
N ASP A 241 -15.95 -4.04 -23.06
CA ASP A 241 -15.67 -2.71 -22.51
C ASP A 241 -16.23 -2.57 -21.08
N GLY A 242 -15.33 -2.45 -20.12
CA GLY A 242 -15.56 -2.31 -18.70
C GLY A 242 -14.22 -2.31 -17.95
N ILE A 243 -14.26 -2.17 -16.64
CA ILE A 243 -13.11 -2.45 -15.77
C ILE A 243 -13.48 -3.45 -14.68
N ASP A 244 -12.45 -3.95 -13.99
CA ASP A 244 -12.49 -4.76 -12.78
C ASP A 244 -13.13 -6.15 -13.03
N PRO A 245 -12.40 -7.06 -13.69
CA PRO A 245 -12.91 -8.37 -14.12
C PRO A 245 -12.94 -9.40 -12.98
N GLY A 246 -13.95 -9.38 -12.12
CA GLY A 246 -14.16 -10.40 -11.10
C GLY A 246 -14.51 -11.76 -11.72
N LEU A 247 -13.85 -12.86 -11.32
CA LEU A 247 -14.16 -14.21 -11.80
C LEU A 247 -15.12 -14.93 -10.84
N PHE A 248 -16.19 -15.51 -11.38
CA PHE A 248 -17.11 -16.34 -10.61
C PHE A 248 -17.26 -17.72 -11.25
N ASN A 249 -17.07 -18.78 -10.47
CA ASN A 249 -17.26 -20.17 -10.87
C ASN A 249 -18.36 -20.77 -9.99
N ASP A 250 -19.45 -21.24 -10.59
CA ASP A 250 -20.66 -21.65 -9.88
C ASP A 250 -20.71 -23.19 -9.64
N ASP A 251 -21.55 -23.64 -8.72
CA ASP A 251 -21.70 -25.06 -8.34
C ASP A 251 -22.17 -25.96 -9.50
N ASP A 252 -22.78 -25.38 -10.54
CA ASP A 252 -23.20 -26.08 -11.75
C ASP A 252 -22.05 -26.27 -12.78
N GLY A 253 -20.85 -25.80 -12.44
CA GLY A 253 -19.65 -25.87 -13.27
C GLY A 253 -19.48 -24.71 -14.24
N ARG A 254 -20.45 -23.79 -14.35
CA ARG A 254 -20.39 -22.66 -15.28
C ARG A 254 -19.53 -21.55 -14.73
N ARG A 255 -18.86 -20.84 -15.64
CA ARG A 255 -17.84 -19.83 -15.33
C ARG A 255 -18.28 -18.49 -15.88
N TYR A 256 -18.00 -17.42 -15.16
CA TYR A 256 -18.48 -16.08 -15.47
C TYR A 256 -17.40 -15.04 -15.18
N MET A 257 -17.46 -13.93 -15.89
CA MET A 257 -16.70 -12.72 -15.59
C MET A 257 -17.68 -11.56 -15.32
N LEU A 258 -17.46 -10.84 -14.24
CA LEU A 258 -18.13 -9.59 -13.90
C LEU A 258 -17.34 -8.38 -14.42
N LEU A 259 -17.99 -7.25 -14.63
CA LEU A 259 -17.37 -5.96 -14.98
C LEU A 259 -18.21 -4.79 -14.49
N ASN A 260 -17.57 -3.62 -14.33
CA ASN A 260 -18.18 -2.38 -13.84
C ASN A 260 -19.27 -1.75 -14.76
N ARG A 261 -19.78 -0.58 -14.34
CA ARG A 261 -21.02 0.11 -14.80
C ARG A 261 -22.27 -0.50 -14.15
N GLY A 262 -22.22 -0.57 -12.82
CA GLY A 262 -22.93 -1.61 -12.07
C GLY A 262 -22.20 -2.93 -12.19
N ALA A 263 -22.67 -3.98 -11.54
CA ALA A 263 -22.18 -5.33 -11.80
C ALA A 263 -22.86 -5.88 -13.07
N ARG A 264 -22.16 -5.79 -14.20
CA ARG A 264 -22.49 -6.58 -15.40
C ARG A 264 -21.79 -7.93 -15.31
N ILE A 265 -22.38 -8.96 -15.90
CA ILE A 265 -21.83 -10.32 -15.92
C ILE A 265 -22.04 -10.96 -17.30
N PHE A 266 -21.07 -11.74 -17.75
CA PHE A 266 -21.20 -12.63 -18.92
C PHE A 266 -20.59 -14.00 -18.62
N GLU A 267 -21.04 -15.01 -19.36
CA GLU A 267 -20.56 -16.38 -19.27
C GLU A 267 -19.26 -16.55 -20.06
N LEU A 268 -18.34 -17.31 -19.48
CA LEU A 268 -17.09 -17.77 -20.07
C LEU A 268 -17.24 -19.23 -20.52
N ASP A 269 -16.40 -19.66 -21.46
CA ASP A 269 -16.21 -21.07 -21.76
C ASP A 269 -15.54 -21.82 -20.60
N ASP A 270 -15.56 -23.16 -20.65
CA ASP A 270 -14.96 -24.04 -19.63
C ASP A 270 -13.50 -23.69 -19.32
N THR A 271 -12.72 -23.23 -20.31
CA THR A 271 -11.32 -22.81 -20.11
C THR A 271 -11.19 -21.52 -19.32
N GLY A 272 -12.24 -20.69 -19.29
CA GLY A 272 -12.27 -19.37 -18.65
C GLY A 272 -11.62 -18.27 -19.49
N THR A 273 -11.36 -18.51 -20.78
CA THR A 273 -10.55 -17.60 -21.63
C THR A 273 -11.36 -16.90 -22.71
N LYS A 274 -12.62 -17.30 -22.92
CA LYS A 274 -13.48 -16.78 -24.00
C LYS A 274 -14.89 -16.49 -23.50
N LYS A 275 -15.37 -15.26 -23.74
CA LYS A 275 -16.79 -14.85 -23.59
C LYS A 275 -17.68 -15.69 -24.52
N ILE A 276 -18.76 -16.27 -23.98
CA ILE A 276 -19.76 -17.06 -24.74
C ILE A 276 -21.21 -16.55 -24.61
N SER A 277 -21.52 -15.63 -23.69
CA SER A 277 -22.80 -14.90 -23.64
C SER A 277 -22.62 -13.40 -23.83
N ASP A 278 -23.70 -12.68 -24.13
CA ASP A 278 -23.73 -11.22 -23.95
C ASP A 278 -23.65 -10.83 -22.47
N ALA A 279 -23.20 -9.60 -22.21
CA ALA A 279 -23.08 -9.04 -20.87
C ALA A 279 -24.42 -8.46 -20.38
N ARG A 280 -24.86 -8.89 -19.19
CA ARG A 280 -26.14 -8.48 -18.58
C ARG A 280 -25.93 -7.85 -17.21
N LEU A 281 -26.67 -6.79 -16.90
CA LEU A 281 -26.62 -6.09 -15.61
C LEU A 281 -27.35 -6.89 -14.53
N LEU A 282 -26.70 -7.15 -13.39
CA LEU A 282 -27.30 -7.72 -12.18
C LEU A 282 -27.87 -6.65 -11.27
N TYR A 283 -27.04 -5.64 -10.99
CA TYR A 283 -27.27 -4.62 -9.97
C TYR A 283 -26.44 -3.39 -10.31
N TYR A 284 -26.94 -2.18 -10.01
CA TYR A 284 -26.25 -0.94 -10.35
C TYR A 284 -25.37 -0.38 -9.22
N GLY A 285 -25.35 -1.00 -8.04
CA GLY A 285 -24.76 -0.43 -6.83
C GLY A 285 -25.79 0.26 -5.92
N SER A 286 -25.45 0.43 -4.65
CA SER A 286 -26.33 0.97 -3.61
C SER A 286 -26.23 2.51 -3.54
N ASN A 287 -25.02 3.05 -3.67
CA ASN A 287 -24.68 4.46 -3.71
C ASN A 287 -24.76 5.06 -5.13
N LYS A 288 -24.59 4.23 -6.17
CA LYS A 288 -24.80 4.52 -7.60
C LYS A 288 -23.80 5.51 -8.21
N ARG A 289 -22.77 5.89 -7.46
CA ARG A 289 -21.62 6.71 -7.88
C ARG A 289 -20.41 5.80 -8.06
N ALA A 290 -19.81 5.80 -9.25
CA ALA A 290 -18.67 4.93 -9.61
C ALA A 290 -18.79 3.47 -9.10
N PRO A 291 -19.86 2.72 -9.47
CA PRO A 291 -20.01 1.32 -9.11
C PRO A 291 -19.06 0.42 -9.92
N GLU A 292 -18.08 -0.15 -9.22
CA GLU A 292 -16.93 -0.90 -9.73
C GLU A 292 -16.52 -2.05 -8.76
N GLY A 293 -15.35 -2.68 -8.92
CA GLY A 293 -14.89 -3.85 -8.15
C GLY A 293 -15.94 -4.96 -7.85
N PRO A 294 -16.57 -5.60 -8.86
CA PRO A 294 -17.69 -6.53 -8.65
C PRO A 294 -17.28 -8.00 -8.45
N HIS A 295 -17.45 -8.55 -7.24
CA HIS A 295 -17.19 -9.96 -6.92
C HIS A 295 -18.46 -10.69 -6.47
N ILE A 296 -18.59 -12.01 -6.74
CA ILE A 296 -19.72 -12.84 -6.28
C ILE A 296 -19.25 -13.99 -5.39
N TYR A 297 -19.95 -14.17 -4.27
CA TYR A 297 -19.78 -15.29 -3.34
C TYR A 297 -21.12 -16.01 -3.16
N LYS A 298 -21.09 -17.35 -3.05
CA LYS A 298 -22.30 -18.16 -2.86
C LYS A 298 -22.33 -18.75 -1.45
N LYS A 299 -23.36 -18.41 -0.66
CA LYS A 299 -23.45 -18.83 0.75
C LYS A 299 -24.91 -18.98 1.19
N ASN A 300 -25.22 -20.06 1.90
CA ASN A 300 -26.54 -20.31 2.51
C ASN A 300 -27.76 -20.14 1.55
N GLY A 301 -27.61 -20.52 0.28
CA GLY A 301 -28.67 -20.39 -0.74
C GLY A 301 -28.92 -18.96 -1.23
N TYR A 302 -27.88 -18.11 -1.19
CA TYR A 302 -27.84 -16.78 -1.79
C TYR A 302 -26.52 -16.57 -2.55
N TYR A 303 -26.59 -15.81 -3.64
CA TYR A 303 -25.47 -15.14 -4.29
C TYR A 303 -25.33 -13.75 -3.69
N TYR A 304 -24.22 -13.48 -3.01
CA TYR A 304 -23.85 -12.15 -2.53
C TYR A 304 -22.97 -11.50 -3.60
N LEU A 305 -23.40 -10.33 -4.06
CA LEU A 305 -22.65 -9.47 -4.96
C LEU A 305 -22.06 -8.32 -4.16
N LEU A 306 -20.73 -8.26 -4.13
CA LEU A 306 -19.92 -7.21 -3.52
C LEU A 306 -19.56 -6.18 -4.60
N GLN A 307 -19.50 -4.89 -4.26
CA GLN A 307 -19.07 -3.82 -5.16
C GLN A 307 -18.31 -2.70 -4.43
N ALA A 308 -17.30 -2.14 -5.09
CA ALA A 308 -16.73 -0.84 -4.75
C ALA A 308 -17.66 0.30 -5.24
N GLU A 309 -17.81 1.36 -4.45
CA GLU A 309 -18.57 2.55 -4.84
C GLU A 309 -17.93 3.86 -4.32
N GLY A 310 -18.42 5.00 -4.83
CA GLY A 310 -17.95 6.35 -4.50
C GLY A 310 -16.73 6.81 -5.30
N GLY A 311 -15.92 5.86 -5.76
CA GLY A 311 -14.62 6.04 -6.41
C GLY A 311 -13.47 6.12 -5.38
N THR A 312 -12.27 5.70 -5.78
CA THR A 312 -11.07 5.44 -4.93
C THR A 312 -10.42 6.64 -4.17
N GLY A 313 -11.18 7.71 -3.90
CA GLY A 313 -10.79 8.85 -3.03
C GLY A 313 -11.49 8.80 -1.67
N LEU A 314 -11.65 9.94 -0.98
CA LEU A 314 -12.32 10.00 0.34
C LEU A 314 -13.75 9.42 0.36
N GLY A 315 -14.45 9.47 -0.78
CA GLY A 315 -15.80 8.93 -0.92
C GLY A 315 -15.90 7.40 -1.02
N HIS A 316 -14.77 6.68 -1.06
CA HIS A 316 -14.71 5.24 -1.32
C HIS A 316 -15.43 4.41 -0.25
N ARG A 317 -15.98 3.26 -0.66
CA ARG A 317 -16.69 2.31 0.19
C ARG A 317 -16.83 0.95 -0.49
N VAL A 318 -17.15 -0.08 0.29
CA VAL A 318 -17.67 -1.37 -0.19
C VAL A 318 -19.15 -1.49 0.16
N THR A 319 -19.96 -1.96 -0.79
CA THR A 319 -21.37 -2.31 -0.58
C THR A 319 -21.63 -3.75 -1.01
N VAL A 320 -22.70 -4.34 -0.48
CA VAL A 320 -23.13 -5.70 -0.84
C VAL A 320 -24.64 -5.74 -1.09
N ALA A 321 -25.04 -6.61 -2.00
CA ALA A 321 -26.42 -6.97 -2.29
C ALA A 321 -26.53 -8.50 -2.44
N ARG A 322 -27.72 -9.10 -2.34
CA ARG A 322 -27.90 -10.55 -2.52
C ARG A 322 -29.13 -10.93 -3.32
N SER A 323 -29.07 -12.06 -4.01
CA SER A 323 -30.26 -12.71 -4.60
C SER A 323 -30.21 -14.22 -4.41
N ARG A 324 -31.35 -14.91 -4.55
CA ARG A 324 -31.41 -16.39 -4.52
C ARG A 324 -31.08 -17.03 -5.87
N GLU A 325 -31.13 -16.24 -6.94
CA GLU A 325 -30.84 -16.66 -8.31
C GLU A 325 -29.76 -15.74 -8.87
N LEU A 326 -28.76 -16.28 -9.58
CA LEU A 326 -27.68 -15.47 -10.17
C LEU A 326 -28.21 -14.39 -11.13
N PHE A 327 -29.36 -14.63 -11.75
CA PHE A 327 -30.06 -13.72 -12.65
C PHE A 327 -31.33 -13.08 -12.03
N GLY A 328 -31.49 -13.18 -10.69
CA GLY A 328 -32.62 -12.62 -9.96
C GLY A 328 -32.46 -11.13 -9.61
N VAL A 329 -33.46 -10.55 -8.96
CA VAL A 329 -33.36 -9.19 -8.39
C VAL A 329 -32.47 -9.22 -7.16
N TYR A 330 -31.47 -8.33 -7.09
CA TYR A 330 -30.57 -8.20 -5.95
C TYR A 330 -31.13 -7.23 -4.89
N GLU A 331 -31.37 -7.75 -3.69
CA GLU A 331 -31.72 -7.01 -2.47
C GLU A 331 -30.48 -6.28 -1.95
N PRO A 332 -30.49 -4.96 -1.69
CA PRO A 332 -29.37 -4.26 -1.06
C PRO A 332 -29.26 -4.63 0.43
N CYS A 333 -28.04 -4.75 0.94
CA CYS A 333 -27.81 -4.89 2.37
C CYS A 333 -28.31 -3.65 3.14
N PRO A 334 -29.10 -3.81 4.22
CA PRO A 334 -29.58 -2.69 5.04
C PRO A 334 -28.46 -2.01 5.83
N TYR A 335 -27.29 -2.66 5.93
CA TYR A 335 -26.08 -2.16 6.59
C TYR A 335 -25.09 -1.49 5.60
N ASN A 336 -25.50 -1.21 4.36
CA ASN A 336 -24.62 -0.58 3.37
C ASN A 336 -24.27 0.88 3.72
N PRO A 337 -23.01 1.32 3.55
CA PRO A 337 -21.84 0.53 3.13
C PRO A 337 -21.27 -0.32 4.27
N ILE A 338 -20.88 -1.56 3.94
CA ILE A 338 -20.37 -2.53 4.93
C ILE A 338 -18.91 -2.28 5.33
N MET A 339 -18.18 -1.50 4.52
CA MET A 339 -16.87 -0.90 4.83
C MET A 339 -16.81 0.49 4.20
N ARG A 340 -16.36 1.47 4.97
CA ARG A 340 -15.93 2.81 4.57
C ARG A 340 -15.06 3.38 5.69
N GLN A 341 -14.29 4.42 5.42
CA GLN A 341 -13.91 5.33 6.50
C GLN A 341 -15.13 6.25 6.82
N ASN A 342 -15.42 6.41 8.11
CA ASN A 342 -16.51 7.23 8.63
C ASN A 342 -16.07 8.64 9.01
N ASP A 343 -14.82 8.78 9.46
CA ASP A 343 -14.19 10.01 9.94
C ASP A 343 -13.36 10.66 8.82
N GLU A 344 -13.53 11.96 8.56
CA GLU A 344 -12.85 12.64 7.44
C GLU A 344 -11.42 13.11 7.78
N GLU A 345 -11.01 13.05 9.05
CA GLU A 345 -9.68 13.47 9.53
C GLU A 345 -8.78 12.27 9.89
N ALA A 346 -9.36 11.11 10.24
CA ALA A 346 -8.60 9.92 10.65
C ALA A 346 -7.56 9.43 9.61
N ALA A 347 -6.39 9.01 10.09
CA ALA A 347 -5.21 8.69 9.28
C ALA A 347 -5.38 7.62 8.17
N ILE A 348 -6.27 6.64 8.33
CA ILE A 348 -6.56 5.62 7.31
C ILE A 348 -7.79 6.05 6.50
N GLN A 349 -7.56 6.50 5.26
CA GLN A 349 -8.59 7.00 4.36
C GLN A 349 -8.82 6.08 3.15
N ARG A 350 -9.70 6.50 2.24
CA ARG A 350 -9.91 5.88 0.91
C ARG A 350 -10.37 4.40 0.95
N CYS A 351 -10.96 3.96 2.06
CA CYS A 351 -11.28 2.54 2.31
C CYS A 351 -12.39 1.99 1.41
N GLY A 352 -12.05 1.05 0.52
CA GLY A 352 -12.97 0.40 -0.41
C GLY A 352 -12.27 -0.63 -1.29
N HIS A 353 -12.91 -1.05 -2.39
CA HIS A 353 -12.38 -2.05 -3.35
C HIS A 353 -11.71 -3.24 -2.65
N GLY A 354 -12.54 -4.07 -2.02
CA GLY A 354 -12.10 -5.19 -1.21
C GLY A 354 -12.77 -6.50 -1.56
N ASP A 355 -12.15 -7.59 -1.14
CA ASP A 355 -12.46 -8.97 -1.47
C ASP A 355 -12.52 -9.81 -0.17
N LEU A 356 -13.35 -10.85 -0.17
CA LEU A 356 -13.72 -11.64 1.01
C LEU A 356 -13.09 -13.03 1.00
N VAL A 357 -12.50 -13.43 2.13
CA VAL A 357 -11.98 -14.78 2.33
C VAL A 357 -12.56 -15.44 3.58
N GLU A 358 -13.00 -16.70 3.44
CA GLU A 358 -13.34 -17.60 4.54
C GLU A 358 -12.10 -18.40 4.96
N THR A 359 -11.75 -18.40 6.24
CA THR A 359 -10.64 -19.19 6.81
C THR A 359 -11.00 -20.67 6.96
N PRO A 360 -10.02 -21.59 7.18
CA PRO A 360 -10.30 -23.02 7.37
C PRO A 360 -11.25 -23.36 8.53
N ASP A 361 -11.40 -22.47 9.51
CA ASP A 361 -12.28 -22.57 10.67
C ASP A 361 -13.60 -21.77 10.52
N GLY A 362 -13.91 -21.27 9.32
CA GLY A 362 -15.20 -20.65 8.99
C GLY A 362 -15.39 -19.20 9.45
N ARG A 363 -14.32 -18.54 9.93
CA ARG A 363 -14.30 -17.09 10.14
C ARG A 363 -14.12 -16.39 8.78
N TRP A 364 -14.54 -15.14 8.68
CA TRP A 364 -14.46 -14.36 7.44
C TRP A 364 -13.65 -13.09 7.68
N PHE A 365 -12.89 -12.68 6.66
CA PHE A 365 -12.13 -11.43 6.64
C PHE A 365 -12.31 -10.74 5.29
N MET A 366 -12.13 -9.42 5.28
CA MET A 366 -12.04 -8.62 4.06
C MET A 366 -10.63 -8.03 3.96
N VAL A 367 -9.96 -8.26 2.83
CA VAL A 367 -8.87 -7.37 2.38
C VAL A 367 -9.48 -6.22 1.60
N TYR A 368 -8.98 -5.00 1.77
CA TYR A 368 -9.49 -3.83 1.06
C TYR A 368 -8.38 -2.79 0.88
N LEU A 369 -8.49 -1.95 -0.15
CA LEU A 369 -7.52 -0.85 -0.31
C LEU A 369 -7.87 0.31 0.61
N CYS A 370 -6.82 0.99 1.08
CA CYS A 370 -6.88 2.25 1.80
C CYS A 370 -5.77 3.19 1.30
N GLY A 371 -5.56 4.31 1.97
CA GLY A 371 -4.35 5.12 1.84
C GLY A 371 -4.18 6.03 3.05
N ARG A 372 -2.93 6.22 3.49
CA ARG A 372 -2.59 7.13 4.58
C ARG A 372 -2.15 8.48 4.03
N GLN A 373 -2.83 9.54 4.45
CA GLN A 373 -2.57 10.91 4.00
C GLN A 373 -1.63 11.62 4.98
N ILE A 374 -0.72 12.47 4.46
CA ILE A 374 0.17 13.30 5.26
C ILE A 374 0.22 14.74 4.74
N GLY A 375 0.53 15.70 5.62
CA GLY A 375 0.55 17.12 5.28
C GLY A 375 -0.83 17.60 4.81
N ASN A 376 -0.91 18.27 3.66
CA ASN A 376 -2.16 18.79 3.11
C ASN A 376 -3.01 17.72 2.38
N GLY A 377 -3.07 16.50 2.91
CA GLY A 377 -3.87 15.40 2.36
C GLY A 377 -3.17 14.54 1.29
N TYR A 378 -1.83 14.43 1.29
CA TYR A 378 -1.08 13.72 0.26
C TYR A 378 -0.89 12.23 0.57
N SER A 379 -1.32 11.33 -0.32
CA SER A 379 -1.15 9.89 -0.21
C SER A 379 0.20 9.44 -0.79
N ILE A 380 1.35 9.85 -0.22
CA ILE A 380 2.66 9.63 -0.87
C ILE A 380 3.05 8.14 -1.00
N LEU A 381 2.55 7.27 -0.12
CA LEU A 381 2.72 5.81 -0.25
C LEU A 381 1.81 5.21 -1.35
N GLY A 382 0.92 6.02 -1.92
CA GLY A 382 -0.11 5.61 -2.87
C GLY A 382 -1.31 5.01 -2.16
N ARG A 383 -1.81 3.92 -2.74
CA ARG A 383 -2.90 3.12 -2.21
C ARG A 383 -2.36 1.79 -1.67
N GLU A 384 -2.71 1.48 -0.43
CA GLU A 384 -2.15 0.42 0.42
C GLU A 384 -3.23 -0.66 0.68
N THR A 385 -2.86 -1.87 1.14
CA THR A 385 -3.85 -2.91 1.52
C THR A 385 -4.00 -3.04 3.03
N ALA A 386 -5.25 -3.08 3.50
CA ALA A 386 -5.65 -3.32 4.88
C ALA A 386 -6.55 -4.58 5.01
N LEU A 387 -6.74 -5.05 6.24
CA LEU A 387 -7.49 -6.26 6.60
C LEU A 387 -8.40 -5.97 7.80
N ASP A 388 -9.65 -6.46 7.77
CA ASP A 388 -10.53 -6.49 8.94
C ASP A 388 -11.43 -7.75 8.97
N PRO A 389 -11.88 -8.20 10.16
CA PRO A 389 -12.79 -9.33 10.31
C PRO A 389 -14.20 -8.99 9.84
N VAL A 390 -14.92 -10.00 9.38
CA VAL A 390 -16.28 -9.89 8.83
C VAL A 390 -17.25 -10.71 9.66
N THR A 391 -18.17 -10.01 10.32
CA THR A 391 -19.26 -10.60 11.09
C THR A 391 -20.43 -10.91 10.16
N TRP A 392 -20.94 -12.13 10.16
CA TRP A 392 -22.22 -12.46 9.54
C TRP A 392 -23.37 -12.19 10.53
N THR A 393 -24.28 -11.28 10.18
CA THR A 393 -25.45 -10.93 11.02
C THR A 393 -26.46 -12.07 11.08
N ALA A 394 -27.35 -12.03 12.07
CA ALA A 394 -28.38 -13.06 12.27
C ALA A 394 -29.39 -13.18 11.10
N ASP A 395 -29.59 -12.12 10.33
CA ASP A 395 -30.40 -12.08 9.10
C ASP A 395 -29.57 -12.33 7.81
N GLY A 396 -28.29 -12.66 7.96
CA GLY A 396 -27.43 -13.20 6.90
C GLY A 396 -26.75 -12.16 6.01
N TRP A 397 -26.25 -11.07 6.58
CA TRP A 397 -25.42 -10.09 5.86
C TRP A 397 -23.99 -10.05 6.41
N PRO A 398 -22.96 -9.85 5.56
CA PRO A 398 -21.62 -9.56 6.04
C PRO A 398 -21.50 -8.09 6.43
N ILE A 399 -20.91 -7.81 7.59
CA ILE A 399 -20.48 -6.45 8.00
C ILE A 399 -19.01 -6.49 8.42
N VAL A 400 -18.22 -5.50 8.00
CA VAL A 400 -16.76 -5.47 8.23
C VAL A 400 -16.46 -4.66 9.49
N ASN A 401 -15.59 -5.16 10.37
CA ASN A 401 -15.22 -4.54 11.65
C ASN A 401 -16.42 -4.01 12.47
N ASN A 402 -17.56 -4.73 12.43
CA ASN A 402 -18.83 -4.33 13.04
C ASN A 402 -19.29 -2.89 12.68
N LEU A 403 -19.02 -2.45 11.45
CA LEU A 403 -19.31 -1.12 10.88
C LEU A 403 -18.54 0.06 11.51
N LYS A 404 -17.51 -0.18 12.34
CA LYS A 404 -16.63 0.89 12.85
C LYS A 404 -15.90 1.64 11.74
N GLY A 405 -15.60 0.97 10.64
CA GLY A 405 -14.66 1.43 9.60
C GLY A 405 -13.33 0.67 9.70
N PRO A 406 -12.24 1.17 9.11
CA PRO A 406 -10.93 0.51 9.19
C PRO A 406 -10.43 0.47 10.64
N SER A 407 -9.92 -0.67 11.09
CA SER A 407 -9.14 -0.74 12.33
C SER A 407 -7.74 -0.15 12.15
N CYS A 408 -7.24 0.54 13.18
CA CYS A 408 -5.81 0.81 13.34
C CYS A 408 -5.11 -0.43 13.90
N MET A 409 -5.63 -0.92 15.04
CA MET A 409 -5.20 -2.14 15.72
C MET A 409 -6.34 -3.16 15.79
N GLN A 410 -6.06 -4.42 15.48
CA GLN A 410 -7.08 -5.48 15.36
C GLN A 410 -6.55 -6.85 15.81
N VAL A 411 -7.41 -7.73 16.31
CA VAL A 411 -7.01 -9.06 16.82
C VAL A 411 -6.53 -9.94 15.67
N LYS A 412 -5.38 -10.61 15.85
CA LYS A 412 -4.79 -11.53 14.86
C LYS A 412 -5.78 -12.57 14.34
N PRO A 413 -5.79 -12.86 13.03
CA PRO A 413 -6.56 -13.97 12.47
C PRO A 413 -6.18 -15.33 13.05
N PHE A 414 -4.93 -15.53 13.48
CA PHE A 414 -4.46 -16.77 14.13
C PHE A 414 -3.51 -16.44 15.28
N ALA A 415 -3.71 -17.05 16.45
CA ALA A 415 -2.90 -16.77 17.66
C ALA A 415 -1.45 -17.27 17.51
N ASP A 416 -1.26 -18.46 16.92
CA ASP A 416 0.06 -19.05 16.66
C ASP A 416 0.85 -18.36 15.52
N ALA A 417 0.34 -17.25 14.97
CA ALA A 417 1.06 -16.46 13.98
C ALA A 417 2.28 -15.78 14.63
N ASP A 418 3.47 -16.11 14.14
CA ASP A 418 4.74 -15.66 14.72
C ASP A 418 5.05 -14.22 14.28
N PHE A 419 4.86 -13.28 15.22
CA PHE A 419 5.15 -11.86 15.04
C PHE A 419 6.52 -11.47 15.61
N THR A 420 7.35 -12.42 16.06
CA THR A 420 8.69 -12.10 16.61
C THR A 420 9.66 -11.52 15.57
N ASN A 421 9.34 -11.68 14.28
CA ASN A 421 10.02 -11.01 13.16
C ASN A 421 9.25 -9.81 12.57
N GLN A 422 8.11 -9.40 13.15
CA GLN A 422 7.41 -8.18 12.69
C GLN A 422 8.16 -6.96 13.27
N GLY A 423 8.73 -6.14 12.39
CA GLY A 423 9.78 -5.16 12.74
C GLY A 423 11.22 -5.72 12.63
N LYS A 424 11.36 -7.03 12.36
CA LYS A 424 12.60 -7.72 11.98
C LYS A 424 12.50 -8.44 10.63
N ILE A 425 11.85 -7.78 9.66
CA ILE A 425 12.47 -7.74 8.34
C ILE A 425 13.75 -6.92 8.53
N GLU A 426 14.87 -7.59 8.77
CA GLU A 426 16.19 -6.98 8.62
C GLU A 426 16.30 -6.62 7.13
N SER A 427 15.96 -5.37 6.84
CA SER A 427 15.94 -4.78 5.49
C SER A 427 17.36 -4.62 4.90
N GLU A 428 18.36 -5.05 5.67
CA GLU A 428 19.53 -5.76 5.17
C GLU A 428 19.16 -7.04 4.38
N ASN A 429 18.67 -6.81 3.15
CA ASN A 429 18.88 -7.66 1.97
C ASN A 429 17.93 -8.84 1.68
N THR A 430 16.80 -9.00 2.38
CA THR A 430 15.87 -10.15 2.19
C THR A 430 15.47 -10.44 0.73
N GLY A 431 15.32 -9.42 -0.12
CA GLY A 431 14.98 -9.59 -1.54
C GLY A 431 16.11 -10.09 -2.46
N LYS A 432 17.34 -10.33 -1.99
CA LYS A 432 18.47 -10.73 -2.87
C LYS A 432 18.37 -12.12 -3.47
N ASP A 433 17.80 -13.05 -2.70
CA ASP A 433 17.88 -14.49 -3.00
C ASP A 433 16.66 -14.99 -3.79
N THR A 434 15.55 -14.24 -3.78
CA THR A 434 14.33 -14.52 -4.55
C THR A 434 14.30 -13.68 -5.84
N ILE A 435 14.55 -14.33 -6.97
CA ILE A 435 14.60 -13.70 -8.30
C ILE A 435 13.34 -14.06 -9.10
N SER A 436 12.59 -13.04 -9.51
CA SER A 436 11.46 -13.15 -10.43
C SER A 436 11.91 -13.69 -11.79
N PRO A 437 11.10 -14.50 -12.50
CA PRO A 437 11.44 -15.06 -13.82
C PRO A 437 11.87 -14.04 -14.90
N CYS A 438 11.61 -12.73 -14.72
CA CYS A 438 12.13 -11.68 -15.59
C CYS A 438 13.62 -11.35 -15.37
N GLY A 439 14.26 -11.83 -14.29
CA GLY A 439 15.66 -11.57 -13.96
C GLY A 439 15.90 -10.42 -12.98
N LEU A 440 14.87 -9.96 -12.26
CA LEU A 440 14.96 -8.99 -11.17
C LEU A 440 14.65 -9.64 -9.81
N PRO A 441 15.23 -9.15 -8.69
CA PRO A 441 14.72 -9.38 -7.34
C PRO A 441 13.21 -9.13 -7.21
N MET A 442 12.48 -9.92 -6.40
CA MET A 442 11.00 -9.88 -6.37
C MET A 442 10.38 -8.51 -6.08
N ASP A 443 10.98 -7.68 -5.22
CA ASP A 443 10.47 -6.33 -4.90
C ASP A 443 10.78 -5.26 -5.96
N TYR A 444 11.62 -5.60 -6.96
CA TYR A 444 12.14 -4.66 -7.95
C TYR A 444 11.43 -4.77 -9.30
N MET A 445 11.13 -3.60 -9.88
CA MET A 445 10.35 -3.44 -11.09
C MET A 445 10.91 -2.31 -11.98
N THR A 446 10.45 -2.24 -13.21
CA THR A 446 10.69 -1.13 -14.15
C THR A 446 9.36 -0.50 -14.57
N PRO A 447 9.29 0.82 -14.86
CA PRO A 447 8.18 1.37 -15.60
C PRO A 447 8.28 0.85 -17.05
N ARG A 448 7.28 0.06 -17.45
CA ARG A 448 7.18 -0.68 -18.72
C ARG A 448 8.24 -1.79 -18.83
N GLY A 449 8.06 -2.72 -19.78
CA GLY A 449 8.94 -3.89 -19.91
C GLY A 449 10.30 -3.55 -20.53
N PHE A 450 11.40 -3.97 -19.90
CA PHE A 450 12.75 -3.72 -20.42
C PHE A 450 13.18 -4.71 -21.52
N TYR A 451 14.07 -4.28 -22.41
CA TYR A 451 14.62 -5.15 -23.46
C TYR A 451 15.70 -6.11 -22.90
N PRO A 452 15.85 -7.33 -23.45
CA PRO A 452 16.84 -8.30 -22.98
C PRO A 452 18.27 -7.75 -22.99
N GLY A 453 18.86 -7.59 -21.80
CA GLY A 453 20.23 -7.08 -21.61
C GLY A 453 20.32 -5.58 -21.33
N ASP A 454 19.22 -4.82 -21.40
CA ASP A 454 19.21 -3.40 -21.01
C ASP A 454 19.15 -3.24 -19.48
N VAL A 455 18.47 -4.15 -18.78
CA VAL A 455 18.54 -4.31 -17.33
C VAL A 455 18.87 -5.77 -17.00
N SER A 456 19.73 -6.00 -16.00
CA SER A 456 19.91 -7.32 -15.39
C SER A 456 20.45 -7.25 -13.96
N PHE A 457 20.09 -8.21 -13.11
CA PHE A 457 20.68 -8.43 -11.79
C PHE A 457 21.61 -9.65 -11.81
N LYS A 458 22.87 -9.50 -11.37
CA LYS A 458 23.84 -10.59 -11.30
C LYS A 458 24.94 -10.33 -10.28
N GLY A 459 25.27 -11.32 -9.45
CA GLY A 459 26.40 -11.23 -8.52
C GLY A 459 26.28 -10.07 -7.51
N ASN A 460 25.08 -9.88 -6.97
CA ASN A 460 24.71 -8.77 -6.08
C ASN A 460 24.86 -7.36 -6.71
N LYS A 461 24.69 -7.24 -8.03
CA LYS A 461 24.82 -5.97 -8.77
C LYS A 461 23.72 -5.82 -9.82
N PHE A 462 23.20 -4.60 -9.95
CA PHE A 462 22.35 -4.20 -11.06
C PHE A 462 23.22 -3.61 -12.18
N TYR A 463 23.00 -4.10 -13.39
CA TYR A 463 23.58 -3.57 -14.63
C TYR A 463 22.45 -2.88 -15.38
N ILE A 464 22.54 -1.56 -15.54
CA ILE A 464 21.50 -0.71 -16.13
C ILE A 464 22.11 0.04 -17.31
N ARG A 465 21.72 -0.32 -18.52
CA ARG A 465 22.08 0.40 -19.75
C ARG A 465 21.44 1.79 -19.72
N GLY A 466 22.13 2.83 -20.18
CA GLY A 466 21.52 4.17 -20.24
C GLY A 466 20.36 4.22 -21.23
N SER A 467 19.21 4.74 -20.80
CA SER A 467 18.09 5.04 -21.69
C SER A 467 18.49 6.09 -22.74
N LYS A 468 17.94 5.97 -23.97
CA LYS A 468 18.09 7.02 -24.99
C LYS A 468 17.12 8.18 -24.79
N ALA A 469 15.97 7.90 -24.19
CA ALA A 469 14.95 8.88 -23.84
C ALA A 469 15.10 9.30 -22.38
N PRO A 470 14.77 10.56 -22.02
CA PRO A 470 14.79 11.02 -20.62
C PRO A 470 13.75 10.28 -19.78
N LEU A 471 13.83 10.42 -18.44
CA LEU A 471 12.86 9.82 -17.52
C LEU A 471 11.42 10.33 -17.76
N SER A 472 11.26 11.53 -18.31
CA SER A 472 10.00 12.15 -18.73
C SER A 472 9.39 11.62 -20.03
N SER A 473 9.95 10.56 -20.60
CA SER A 473 9.42 9.92 -21.80
C SER A 473 8.87 8.53 -21.51
N VAL A 474 7.71 8.23 -22.10
CA VAL A 474 7.16 6.86 -22.13
C VAL A 474 8.10 5.85 -22.80
N ASP A 475 9.07 6.30 -23.62
CA ASP A 475 10.13 5.45 -24.21
C ASP A 475 11.27 5.10 -23.23
N SER A 476 11.27 5.64 -22.01
CA SER A 476 12.28 5.27 -21.01
C SER A 476 12.09 3.83 -20.53
N ARG A 477 13.18 3.06 -20.46
CA ARG A 477 13.18 1.61 -20.14
C ARG A 477 14.10 1.22 -18.99
N ASN A 478 14.93 2.16 -18.53
CA ASN A 478 16.13 1.86 -17.74
C ASN A 478 16.12 2.58 -16.39
N ILE A 479 14.98 2.46 -15.71
CA ILE A 479 14.71 2.94 -14.36
C ILE A 479 14.32 1.70 -13.54
N VAL A 480 15.06 1.40 -12.48
CA VAL A 480 14.92 0.16 -11.69
C VAL A 480 14.53 0.53 -10.27
N LEU A 481 13.29 0.24 -9.91
CA LEU A 481 12.56 0.80 -8.78
C LEU A 481 12.13 -0.29 -7.79
N ARG A 482 12.05 0.06 -6.50
CA ARG A 482 11.20 -0.63 -5.52
C ARG A 482 10.14 0.35 -5.00
N ARG A 483 9.09 -0.17 -4.36
CA ARG A 483 8.05 0.66 -3.72
C ARG A 483 8.65 1.51 -2.59
N GLN A 484 8.04 2.65 -2.30
CA GLN A 484 8.17 3.28 -0.99
C GLN A 484 7.11 2.64 -0.07
N ASP A 485 7.55 1.99 1.01
CA ASP A 485 6.69 1.28 1.98
C ASP A 485 6.60 2.00 3.34
N SER A 486 7.39 3.06 3.55
CA SER A 486 7.42 3.85 4.78
C SER A 486 7.46 5.36 4.48
N PHE A 487 6.89 6.16 5.37
CA PHE A 487 7.06 7.62 5.38
C PHE A 487 8.47 8.05 5.82
N LYS A 488 9.20 7.19 6.55
CA LYS A 488 10.56 7.45 7.04
C LYS A 488 11.46 6.30 6.62
N PHE A 489 12.48 6.58 5.81
CA PHE A 489 13.41 5.55 5.33
C PHE A 489 14.73 6.15 4.82
N LYS A 490 15.77 5.33 4.75
CA LYS A 490 17.03 5.62 4.06
C LYS A 490 17.19 4.65 2.89
N TYR A 491 17.41 5.17 1.69
CA TYR A 491 17.87 4.40 0.53
C TYR A 491 19.31 4.79 0.19
N SER A 492 20.15 3.81 -0.14
CA SER A 492 21.55 4.02 -0.55
C SER A 492 21.96 3.04 -1.64
N ALA A 493 22.60 3.54 -2.70
CA ALA A 493 23.15 2.72 -3.78
C ALA A 493 24.58 3.13 -4.11
N ILE A 494 25.47 2.15 -4.32
CA ILE A 494 26.87 2.38 -4.71
C ILE A 494 27.01 2.22 -6.22
N LEU A 495 27.12 3.35 -6.93
CA LEU A 495 27.42 3.41 -8.35
C LEU A 495 28.94 3.23 -8.57
N LYS A 496 29.32 2.32 -9.47
CA LYS A 496 30.71 2.12 -9.89
C LYS A 496 31.18 3.19 -10.88
N PRO A 497 32.51 3.41 -11.02
CA PRO A 497 33.05 4.47 -11.87
C PRO A 497 32.59 4.33 -13.33
N LEU A 498 32.27 5.47 -13.95
CA LEU A 498 31.49 5.53 -15.18
C LEU A 498 31.97 6.70 -16.06
N ASP A 499 32.36 6.42 -17.30
CA ASP A 499 32.76 7.45 -18.28
C ASP A 499 31.52 8.06 -18.95
N LEU A 500 30.90 9.02 -18.27
CA LEU A 500 29.75 9.76 -18.80
C LEU A 500 30.18 10.73 -19.91
N LYS A 501 29.45 10.70 -21.03
CA LYS A 501 29.51 11.67 -22.13
C LYS A 501 28.63 12.87 -21.83
N GLU A 502 28.89 13.99 -22.49
CA GLU A 502 28.22 15.28 -22.23
C GLU A 502 26.69 15.14 -22.24
N GLY A 503 26.03 15.54 -21.15
CA GLY A 503 24.59 15.41 -20.92
C GLY A 503 24.10 14.02 -20.48
N GLN A 504 24.97 13.01 -20.36
CA GLN A 504 24.61 11.72 -19.73
C GLN A 504 24.62 11.84 -18.20
N SER A 505 23.74 11.07 -17.55
CA SER A 505 23.63 10.98 -16.09
C SER A 505 23.33 9.56 -15.60
N ALA A 506 23.65 9.29 -14.33
CA ALA A 506 23.26 8.09 -13.62
C ALA A 506 23.21 8.31 -12.11
N GLY A 507 22.28 7.66 -11.42
CA GLY A 507 22.15 7.79 -9.98
C GLY A 507 20.92 7.10 -9.39
N ILE A 508 20.38 7.69 -8.33
CA ILE A 508 19.15 7.25 -7.66
C ILE A 508 18.00 8.22 -7.91
N THR A 509 16.77 7.71 -7.85
CA THR A 509 15.56 8.49 -8.14
C THR A 509 14.45 8.20 -7.14
N GLY A 510 13.67 9.23 -6.83
CA GLY A 510 12.30 9.08 -6.31
C GLY A 510 11.34 9.28 -7.49
N TYR A 511 10.48 8.33 -7.78
CA TYR A 511 9.71 8.27 -9.04
C TYR A 511 8.24 7.97 -8.75
N TYR A 512 7.32 8.51 -9.54
CA TYR A 512 5.90 8.13 -9.51
C TYR A 512 5.41 7.70 -10.90
N ASP A 513 5.56 8.58 -11.89
CA ASP A 513 5.36 8.31 -13.33
C ASP A 513 6.27 9.25 -14.15
N GLU A 514 6.21 9.20 -15.48
CA GLU A 514 7.02 10.07 -16.34
C GLU A 514 6.77 11.58 -16.15
N ASN A 515 5.66 11.99 -15.55
CA ASN A 515 5.31 13.40 -15.35
C ASN A 515 5.85 13.93 -14.01
N THR A 516 6.15 13.07 -13.02
CA THR A 516 6.76 13.52 -11.76
C THR A 516 7.80 12.55 -11.19
N TYR A 517 9.02 13.07 -11.01
CA TYR A 517 10.14 12.36 -10.40
C TYR A 517 11.21 13.34 -9.89
N LEU A 518 12.11 12.85 -9.05
CA LEU A 518 13.37 13.52 -8.75
C LEU A 518 14.56 12.63 -9.10
N GLU A 519 15.61 13.23 -9.65
CA GLU A 519 16.90 12.61 -9.92
C GLU A 519 17.92 13.07 -8.88
N PHE A 520 18.81 12.18 -8.44
CA PHE A 520 20.00 12.54 -7.68
C PHE A 520 21.17 11.64 -8.07
N GLY A 521 22.28 12.21 -8.53
CA GLY A 521 23.38 11.41 -9.04
C GLY A 521 24.52 12.22 -9.63
N ILE A 522 25.21 11.62 -10.60
CA ILE A 522 26.29 12.27 -11.35
C ILE A 522 25.88 12.54 -12.79
N VAL A 523 26.32 13.70 -13.30
CA VAL A 523 26.10 14.16 -14.69
C VAL A 523 27.41 14.67 -15.27
N LYS A 524 27.60 14.51 -16.58
CA LYS A 524 28.68 15.15 -17.33
C LYS A 524 28.20 16.48 -17.91
N LYS A 525 28.86 17.58 -17.52
CA LYS A 525 28.56 18.93 -17.97
C LYS A 525 29.85 19.73 -18.16
N ASP A 526 29.93 20.51 -19.24
CA ASP A 526 31.09 21.32 -19.62
C ASP A 526 32.39 20.48 -19.65
N GLY A 527 32.28 19.20 -20.07
CA GLY A 527 33.37 18.22 -20.07
C GLY A 527 33.76 17.65 -18.70
N MET A 528 33.17 18.15 -17.60
CA MET A 528 33.49 17.78 -16.21
C MET A 528 32.35 16.96 -15.57
N LEU A 529 32.68 16.18 -14.54
CA LEU A 529 31.66 15.46 -13.75
C LEU A 529 31.16 16.34 -12.60
N TYR A 530 29.85 16.36 -12.39
CA TYR A 530 29.20 17.06 -11.28
C TYR A 530 28.26 16.11 -10.54
N ILE A 531 28.17 16.28 -9.20
CA ILE A 531 26.99 15.84 -8.45
C ILE A 531 25.83 16.79 -8.80
N TYR A 532 24.63 16.25 -8.99
CA TYR A 532 23.43 17.04 -9.32
C TYR A 532 22.16 16.42 -8.73
N SER A 533 21.11 17.23 -8.65
CA SER A 533 19.73 16.76 -8.55
C SER A 533 18.82 17.51 -9.53
N ASN A 534 17.69 16.90 -9.87
CA ASN A 534 16.59 17.55 -10.59
C ASN A 534 15.28 17.19 -9.90
N GLU A 535 14.33 18.13 -9.79
CA GLU A 535 12.93 17.84 -9.47
C GLU A 535 12.08 18.17 -10.70
N HIS A 536 11.55 17.14 -11.34
CA HIS A 536 10.75 17.23 -12.56
C HIS A 536 9.27 17.20 -12.21
N ILE A 537 8.53 18.24 -12.62
CA ILE A 537 7.11 18.43 -12.30
C ILE A 537 6.37 18.88 -13.57
N GLY A 538 5.95 17.91 -14.38
CA GLY A 538 5.24 18.14 -15.65
C GLY A 538 6.15 18.64 -16.76
N GLU A 539 6.24 19.96 -16.89
CA GLU A 539 7.10 20.63 -17.90
C GLU A 539 8.24 21.42 -17.21
N ASP A 540 8.24 21.52 -15.88
CA ASP A 540 9.23 22.28 -15.10
C ASP A 540 10.34 21.36 -14.53
N ASP A 541 11.60 21.77 -14.72
CA ASP A 541 12.82 21.07 -14.24
C ASP A 541 13.61 21.96 -13.24
N ASN A 542 13.65 21.57 -11.96
CA ASN A 542 14.40 22.27 -10.92
C ASN A 542 15.80 21.66 -10.72
N ILE A 543 16.74 22.02 -11.60
CA ILE A 543 18.08 21.40 -11.64
C ILE A 543 19.09 22.13 -10.75
N PHE A 544 19.69 21.41 -9.81
CA PHE A 544 20.77 21.86 -8.94
C PHE A 544 22.09 21.16 -9.29
N TYR A 545 23.19 21.90 -9.37
CA TYR A 545 24.54 21.36 -9.61
C TYR A 545 25.47 21.69 -8.44
N GLY A 546 26.40 20.78 -8.11
CA GLY A 546 27.44 21.05 -7.11
C GLY A 546 28.37 22.20 -7.54
N GLU A 547 28.73 23.08 -6.61
CA GLU A 547 29.63 24.24 -6.84
C GLU A 547 30.95 23.88 -7.55
N LYS A 548 31.41 22.65 -7.34
CA LYS A 548 32.72 22.15 -7.72
C LYS A 548 32.53 20.82 -8.44
N ALA A 549 33.13 20.71 -9.62
CA ALA A 549 33.24 19.43 -10.31
C ALA A 549 33.94 18.38 -9.42
N LEU A 550 33.59 17.12 -9.62
CA LEU A 550 34.21 15.97 -8.99
C LEU A 550 35.62 15.77 -9.58
N LYS A 551 36.66 16.15 -8.81
CA LYS A 551 38.06 16.19 -9.25
C LYS A 551 38.89 14.96 -8.84
N ALA A 552 38.31 14.02 -8.11
CA ALA A 552 39.02 12.84 -7.60
C ALA A 552 38.75 11.61 -8.49
N GLU A 553 39.77 10.77 -8.68
CA GLU A 553 39.57 9.40 -9.13
C GLU A 553 38.95 8.57 -7.99
N PHE A 554 37.62 8.49 -7.96
CA PHE A 554 36.88 7.69 -6.98
C PHE A 554 36.67 6.25 -7.50
N CYS A 555 36.75 5.26 -6.61
CA CYS A 555 36.51 3.85 -6.97
C CYS A 555 35.01 3.43 -6.93
N GLY A 556 34.15 4.39 -6.60
CA GLY A 556 32.70 4.35 -6.65
C GLY A 556 32.11 5.58 -5.94
N ILE A 557 30.82 5.83 -6.11
CA ILE A 557 30.09 6.85 -5.37
C ILE A 557 28.88 6.21 -4.70
N GLU A 558 28.78 6.34 -3.39
CA GLU A 558 27.54 6.04 -2.67
C GLU A 558 26.63 7.26 -2.79
N LEU A 559 25.40 7.04 -3.25
CA LEU A 559 24.33 8.03 -3.31
C LEU A 559 23.27 7.64 -2.28
N VAL A 560 22.93 8.57 -1.39
CA VAL A 560 22.03 8.36 -0.25
C VAL A 560 20.84 9.32 -0.34
N MET A 561 19.63 8.79 -0.19
CA MET A 561 18.40 9.53 0.02
C MET A 561 17.84 9.18 1.40
N THR A 562 17.90 10.12 2.34
CA THR A 562 17.21 10.00 3.62
C THR A 562 15.87 10.73 3.53
N THR A 563 14.78 10.02 3.80
CA THR A 563 13.41 10.51 3.73
C THR A 563 12.82 10.64 5.13
N ASP A 564 12.21 11.79 5.41
CA ASP A 564 11.35 12.00 6.56
C ASP A 564 10.06 12.71 6.10
N MET A 565 8.95 11.98 6.07
CA MET A 565 7.64 12.42 5.55
C MET A 565 7.74 12.94 4.10
N LEU A 566 7.59 14.25 3.90
CA LEU A 566 7.68 14.94 2.59
C LEU A 566 9.07 15.60 2.36
N VAL A 567 10.05 15.38 3.24
CA VAL A 567 11.41 15.93 3.12
C VAL A 567 12.39 14.86 2.63
N ARG A 568 13.24 15.20 1.64
CA ARG A 568 14.31 14.32 1.13
C ARG A 568 15.66 14.99 1.29
N THR A 569 16.52 14.45 2.15
CA THR A 569 17.92 14.86 2.23
C THR A 569 18.78 13.97 1.32
N LEU A 570 19.48 14.61 0.38
CA LEU A 570 20.32 14.00 -0.63
C LEU A 570 21.79 14.15 -0.22
N SER A 571 22.49 13.04 0.00
CA SER A 571 23.89 13.02 0.45
C SER A 571 24.71 12.02 -0.35
N TYR A 572 26.01 12.26 -0.52
CA TYR A 572 26.90 11.37 -1.27
C TYR A 572 28.24 11.15 -0.56
N ARG A 573 28.91 10.05 -0.91
CA ARG A 573 30.25 9.69 -0.43
C ARG A 573 31.10 9.17 -1.59
N LEU A 574 32.25 9.81 -1.82
CA LEU A 574 33.22 9.40 -2.84
C LEU A 574 34.14 8.31 -2.28
N LEU A 575 34.01 7.08 -2.74
CA LEU A 575 34.80 5.95 -2.22
C LEU A 575 36.27 6.06 -2.68
N PRO A 576 37.26 5.79 -1.79
CA PRO A 576 37.12 5.13 -0.49
C PRO A 576 37.01 6.07 0.74
N SER A 577 36.63 7.34 0.58
CA SER A 577 36.37 8.21 1.74
C SER A 577 35.21 7.70 2.58
N SER A 578 35.25 7.93 3.89
CA SER A 578 34.14 7.69 4.83
C SER A 578 33.22 8.92 4.97
N GLU A 579 33.67 10.10 4.55
CA GLU A 579 32.93 11.36 4.62
C GLU A 579 31.62 11.28 3.83
N LEU A 580 30.51 11.66 4.46
CA LEU A 580 29.20 11.77 3.84
C LEU A 580 28.86 13.25 3.70
N THR A 581 28.87 13.75 2.47
CA THR A 581 28.57 15.15 2.15
C THR A 581 27.09 15.29 1.80
N THR A 582 26.33 16.06 2.58
CA THR A 582 24.98 16.48 2.15
C THR A 582 25.09 17.46 0.98
N PHE A 583 24.37 17.16 -0.09
CA PHE A 583 24.32 17.95 -1.32
C PHE A 583 23.15 18.92 -1.32
N ASN A 584 21.94 18.43 -1.01
CA ASN A 584 20.70 19.22 -1.04
C ASN A 584 19.67 18.62 -0.07
N THR A 585 18.71 19.42 0.37
CA THR A 585 17.53 18.95 1.11
C THR A 585 16.28 19.52 0.45
N LEU A 586 15.53 18.64 -0.20
CA LEU A 586 14.29 18.97 -0.90
C LEU A 586 13.16 18.99 0.12
N SER A 587 12.50 20.14 0.25
CA SER A 587 11.35 20.34 1.14
C SER A 587 10.05 20.22 0.35
N ASP A 588 9.16 19.34 0.82
CA ASP A 588 7.81 19.12 0.28
C ASP A 588 7.78 18.45 -1.12
N VAL A 589 8.21 17.19 -1.20
CA VAL A 589 8.16 16.39 -2.45
C VAL A 589 6.77 15.79 -2.76
N TYR A 590 5.71 16.56 -2.52
CA TYR A 590 4.30 16.14 -2.71
C TYR A 590 3.99 15.64 -4.12
N TYR A 591 4.72 16.12 -5.15
CA TYR A 591 4.55 15.70 -6.55
C TYR A 591 4.70 14.18 -6.76
N LEU A 592 5.33 13.45 -5.83
CA LEU A 592 5.45 11.99 -5.82
C LEU A 592 4.22 11.23 -5.26
N CYS A 593 3.03 11.84 -5.21
CA CYS A 593 1.78 11.18 -4.79
C CYS A 593 0.65 11.30 -5.82
N ASP A 594 -0.41 10.50 -5.68
CA ASP A 594 -1.63 10.52 -6.54
C ASP A 594 -2.17 11.95 -6.71
N GLU A 595 -2.29 12.68 -5.60
CA GLU A 595 -2.91 14.01 -5.55
C GLU A 595 -1.97 15.13 -6.02
N GLY A 596 -0.65 14.92 -5.97
CA GLY A 596 0.36 15.98 -6.07
C GLY A 596 0.61 16.56 -7.46
N TYR A 597 0.06 15.97 -8.51
CA TYR A 597 0.07 16.53 -9.86
C TYR A 597 -1.17 16.05 -10.65
N HIS A 598 -1.80 16.94 -11.40
CA HIS A 598 -3.14 16.71 -11.97
C HIS A 598 -3.10 16.43 -13.49
N ILE A 599 -2.60 15.26 -13.87
CA ILE A 599 -2.58 14.79 -15.26
C ILE A 599 -3.12 13.34 -15.38
N GLY A 600 -3.72 13.02 -16.53
CA GLY A 600 -4.07 11.65 -16.95
C GLY A 600 -4.84 10.81 -15.92
N LYS A 601 -4.19 9.72 -15.47
CA LYS A 601 -4.64 8.85 -14.38
C LYS A 601 -3.43 8.54 -13.50
N ARG A 602 -3.58 8.72 -12.19
CA ARG A 602 -2.50 8.58 -11.20
C ARG A 602 -3.08 7.82 -10.01
N PHE A 603 -2.63 6.57 -9.84
CA PHE A 603 -3.27 5.53 -9.02
C PHE A 603 -2.26 4.60 -8.32
N THR A 604 -0.97 4.94 -8.35
CA THR A 604 0.17 4.08 -7.98
C THR A 604 0.67 4.39 -6.57
N GLY A 605 1.63 5.30 -6.42
CA GLY A 605 2.35 5.62 -5.19
C GLY A 605 3.83 5.89 -5.44
N ALA A 606 4.53 6.50 -4.48
CA ALA A 606 5.96 6.78 -4.64
C ALA A 606 6.81 5.48 -4.73
N LEU A 607 7.85 5.55 -5.55
CA LEU A 607 8.88 4.54 -5.68
C LEU A 607 10.26 5.16 -5.44
N VAL A 608 11.23 4.33 -5.06
CA VAL A 608 12.64 4.71 -4.95
C VAL A 608 13.51 3.70 -5.69
N GLY A 609 14.56 4.16 -6.38
CA GLY A 609 15.34 3.27 -7.23
C GLY A 609 16.60 3.87 -7.83
N MET A 610 17.06 3.26 -8.92
CA MET A 610 18.22 3.65 -9.71
C MET A 610 17.80 4.01 -11.14
N TYR A 611 18.55 4.89 -11.80
CA TYR A 611 18.35 5.22 -13.21
C TYR A 611 19.70 5.40 -13.94
N ALA A 612 19.66 5.28 -15.27
CA ALA A 612 20.76 5.72 -16.14
C ALA A 612 20.22 6.31 -17.44
N TYR A 613 20.75 7.48 -17.83
CA TYR A 613 20.42 8.17 -19.08
C TYR A 613 21.67 8.28 -19.97
N GLY A 614 21.65 7.58 -21.10
CA GLY A 614 22.72 7.55 -22.09
C GLY A 614 22.53 8.51 -23.27
N GLY A 615 21.30 8.98 -23.50
CA GLY A 615 20.98 9.87 -24.62
C GLY A 615 21.35 9.26 -25.98
N LYS A 616 22.28 9.88 -26.70
CA LYS A 616 22.69 9.41 -28.04
C LYS A 616 23.80 8.37 -28.04
N GLU A 617 24.58 8.25 -26.96
CA GLU A 617 25.73 7.34 -26.86
C GLU A 617 25.46 6.17 -25.91
N SER A 618 26.24 5.09 -26.05
CA SER A 618 26.10 3.92 -25.20
C SER A 618 26.61 4.18 -23.78
N LEU A 619 25.79 3.88 -22.78
CA LEU A 619 26.13 3.93 -21.36
C LEU A 619 25.70 2.61 -20.69
N THR A 620 26.43 2.16 -19.68
CA THR A 620 25.99 1.11 -18.75
C THR A 620 26.45 1.46 -17.34
N ALA A 621 25.52 1.91 -16.51
CA ALA A 621 25.74 2.08 -15.08
C ALA A 621 25.75 0.71 -14.38
N VAL A 622 26.61 0.55 -13.37
CA VAL A 622 26.67 -0.66 -12.54
C VAL A 622 26.55 -0.24 -11.08
N PHE A 623 25.47 -0.68 -10.45
CA PHE A 623 25.19 -0.43 -9.04
C PHE A 623 25.40 -1.72 -8.24
N GLU A 624 25.94 -1.61 -7.03
CA GLU A 624 25.81 -2.70 -6.04
C GLU A 624 24.38 -2.71 -5.49
N PHE A 625 23.87 -3.88 -5.09
CA PHE A 625 22.49 -3.99 -4.61
C PHE A 625 22.20 -2.95 -3.51
N PRO A 626 21.18 -2.09 -3.69
CA PRO A 626 20.91 -0.99 -2.78
C PRO A 626 20.53 -1.45 -1.37
N LEU A 627 20.92 -0.64 -0.38
CA LEU A 627 20.36 -0.69 0.96
C LEU A 627 19.07 0.13 0.98
N TYR A 628 17.98 -0.44 1.48
CA TYR A 628 16.78 0.28 1.89
C TYR A 628 16.53 -0.07 3.35
N VAL A 629 16.31 0.92 4.22
CA VAL A 629 16.01 0.72 5.64
C VAL A 629 14.94 1.73 6.06
N SER A 630 13.78 1.24 6.49
CA SER A 630 12.76 2.07 7.15
C SER A 630 13.28 2.54 8.51
N LEU A 631 13.00 3.80 8.87
CA LEU A 631 13.58 4.53 10.01
C LEU A 631 12.56 4.80 11.13
#